data_AF-A0A8W8J428-F1
#
_entry.id   AF-A0A8W8J428-F1
#
_cell.length_a   1.000
_cell.length_b   1.000
_cell.length_c   1.000
_cell.angle_alpha   90.00
_cell.angle_beta   90.00
_cell.angle_gamma   90.00
#
_symmetry.space_group_name_H-M   'P 1'
#
loop_
_entity.id
_entity.type
_entity.pdbx_description
1 polymer ?
#
loop_
_entity_poly.entity_id
_entity_poly.type
_entity_poly.pdbx_seq_one_letter_code
_entity_poly.pdbx_strand_id
1 'polypeptide(L)'
;YFAATRKNPFIILRGVLQALVTAFGTGSSSATLPVTFRCLEETLHIDSRVTRFILPIGATINMDGTALYEAVGPIFIAQMNDIELSFGQIVIISLTATCASIGAASIPSAGLITMLMVLTSVGLPTDDISLILAVDWFLDRIRTAINVLGDSYGAAIVAHLSKEELMGAEVHATDQELVVIEEEPEKSNGDANV
;
A
#
# COMPACT_ATOMS: atom_id res chain seq x y z
N TYR A 1 -7.04 11.80 -0.91
CA TYR A 1 -6.01 12.74 -0.39
C TYR A 1 -6.52 14.18 -0.27
N PHE A 2 -6.73 14.92 -1.37
CA PHE A 2 -7.09 16.36 -1.30
C PHE A 2 -8.30 16.67 -0.41
N ALA A 3 -9.35 15.85 -0.46
CA ALA A 3 -10.52 16.02 0.39
C ALA A 3 -10.19 15.96 1.90
N ALA A 4 -9.27 15.07 2.30
CA ALA A 4 -8.88 14.88 3.69
C ALA A 4 -7.82 15.88 4.17
N THR A 5 -6.81 16.17 3.34
CA THR A 5 -5.64 16.95 3.75
C THR A 5 -5.65 18.40 3.28
N ARG A 6 -6.52 18.74 2.32
CA ARG A 6 -6.54 20.02 1.58
C ARG A 6 -5.21 20.37 0.89
N LYS A 7 -4.30 19.41 0.73
CA LYS A 7 -2.99 19.57 0.07
C LYS A 7 -2.99 19.01 -1.35
N ASN A 8 -2.10 19.53 -2.19
CA ASN A 8 -1.94 19.07 -3.57
C ASN A 8 -1.49 17.58 -3.62
N PRO A 9 -2.28 16.66 -4.21
CA PRO A 9 -1.93 15.25 -4.26
C PRO A 9 -0.71 14.94 -5.14
N PHE A 10 -0.36 15.80 -6.08
CA PHE A 10 0.79 15.60 -6.97
C PHE A 10 2.14 15.67 -6.22
N ILE A 11 2.17 16.23 -5.02
CA ILE A 11 3.38 16.23 -4.17
C ILE A 11 3.75 14.80 -3.78
N ILE A 12 2.77 13.99 -3.37
CA ILE A 12 2.99 12.59 -3.03
C ILE A 12 3.47 11.83 -4.27
N LEU A 13 2.76 11.96 -5.38
CA LEU A 13 3.11 11.29 -6.64
C LEU A 13 4.55 11.57 -7.09
N ARG A 14 4.99 12.83 -6.99
CA ARG A 14 6.38 13.21 -7.32
C ARG A 14 7.38 12.67 -6.30
N GLY A 15 7.06 12.72 -5.01
CA GLY A 15 7.95 12.26 -3.94
C GLY A 15 8.19 10.76 -3.94
N VAL A 16 7.23 9.95 -4.41
CA VAL A 16 7.36 8.49 -4.48
C VAL A 16 7.71 7.96 -5.87
N LEU A 17 8.05 8.84 -6.83
CA LEU A 17 8.29 8.43 -8.22
C LEU A 17 9.34 7.32 -8.35
N GLN A 18 10.41 7.37 -7.55
CA GLN A 18 11.43 6.32 -7.54
C GLN A 18 10.84 4.97 -7.11
N ALA A 19 10.02 4.95 -6.06
CA ALA A 19 9.33 3.73 -5.63
C ALA A 19 8.37 3.22 -6.72
N LEU A 20 7.65 4.09 -7.42
CA LEU A 20 6.77 3.68 -8.52
C LEU A 20 7.54 3.02 -9.67
N VAL A 21 8.69 3.57 -10.04
CA VAL A 21 9.56 2.98 -11.08
C VAL A 21 10.13 1.64 -10.61
N THR A 22 10.53 1.52 -9.34
CA THR A 22 10.98 0.25 -8.76
C THR A 22 9.85 -0.78 -8.71
N ALA A 23 8.63 -0.40 -8.31
CA ALA A 23 7.46 -1.26 -8.32
C ALA A 23 7.14 -1.77 -9.73
N PHE A 24 7.17 -0.88 -10.71
CA PHE A 24 6.96 -1.23 -12.10
C PHE A 24 8.06 -2.16 -12.64
N GLY A 25 9.32 -1.94 -12.25
CA GLY A 25 10.44 -2.79 -12.66
C GLY A 25 10.39 -4.19 -12.04
N THR A 26 10.04 -4.28 -10.76
CA THR A 26 10.06 -5.53 -9.98
C THR A 26 8.78 -6.35 -10.10
N GLY A 27 7.63 -5.70 -10.29
CA GLY A 27 6.31 -6.33 -10.19
C GLY A 27 5.97 -6.79 -8.78
N SER A 28 6.62 -6.24 -7.74
CA SER A 28 6.39 -6.64 -6.34
C SER A 28 6.37 -5.46 -5.38
N SER A 29 5.26 -5.32 -4.63
CA SER A 29 5.10 -4.29 -3.60
C SER A 29 6.05 -4.56 -2.42
N SER A 30 6.23 -5.82 -2.05
CA SER A 30 7.11 -6.23 -0.96
C SER A 30 8.59 -5.97 -1.29
N ALA A 31 9.03 -6.26 -2.53
CA ALA A 31 10.38 -5.94 -2.98
C ALA A 31 10.65 -4.42 -3.05
N THR A 32 9.60 -3.63 -3.28
CA THR A 32 9.70 -2.16 -3.39
C THR A 32 9.64 -1.46 -2.04
N LEU A 33 9.17 -2.15 -1.01
CA LEU A 33 8.90 -1.60 0.32
C LEU A 33 10.06 -0.76 0.91
N PRO A 34 11.34 -1.18 0.85
CA PRO A 34 12.44 -0.35 1.37
C PRO A 34 12.62 0.97 0.63
N VAL A 35 12.35 1.01 -0.68
CA VAL A 35 12.41 2.24 -1.50
C VAL A 35 11.24 3.14 -1.15
N THR A 36 10.05 2.57 -0.91
CA THR A 36 8.87 3.31 -0.45
C THR A 36 9.10 3.97 0.90
N PHE A 37 9.68 3.26 1.87
CA PHE A 37 10.09 3.82 3.16
C PHE A 37 10.95 5.07 2.99
N ARG A 38 12.03 4.95 2.22
CA ARG A 38 12.95 6.07 1.96
C ARG A 38 12.25 7.25 1.28
N CYS A 39 11.40 7.00 0.28
CA CYS A 39 10.66 8.08 -0.37
C CYS A 39 9.73 8.82 0.60
N LEU A 40 9.01 8.10 1.47
CA LEU A 40 8.08 8.74 2.41
C LEU A 40 8.80 9.46 3.57
N GLU A 41 9.85 8.86 4.14
CA GLU A 41 10.56 9.41 5.30
C GLU A 41 11.58 10.49 4.89
N GLU A 42 12.42 10.22 3.89
CA GLU A 42 13.50 11.12 3.50
C GLU A 42 13.03 12.23 2.54
N THR A 43 12.14 11.92 1.59
CA THR A 43 11.73 12.89 0.55
C THR A 43 10.45 13.64 0.91
N LEU A 44 9.48 12.95 1.51
CA LEU A 44 8.18 13.54 1.87
C LEU A 44 8.06 13.91 3.36
N HIS A 45 9.08 13.58 4.17
CA HIS A 45 9.15 13.88 5.60
C HIS A 45 7.90 13.42 6.37
N ILE A 46 7.37 12.26 6.01
CA ILE A 46 6.30 11.61 6.76
C ILE A 46 6.91 10.95 7.99
N ASP A 47 6.22 11.06 9.11
CA ASP A 47 6.65 10.51 10.39
C ASP A 47 6.93 8.99 10.31
N SER A 48 8.11 8.58 10.77
CA SER A 48 8.54 7.19 10.74
C SER A 48 7.64 6.24 11.54
N ARG A 49 6.96 6.74 12.59
CA ARG A 49 5.98 5.97 13.37
C ARG A 49 4.79 5.57 12.51
N VAL A 50 4.36 6.47 11.62
CA VAL A 50 3.22 6.22 10.70
C VAL A 50 3.65 5.32 9.55
N THR A 51 4.79 5.58 8.90
CA THR A 51 5.26 4.77 7.77
C THR A 51 5.51 3.33 8.19
N ARG A 52 6.15 3.10 9.35
CA ARG A 52 6.45 1.76 9.89
C ARG A 52 5.21 0.98 10.30
N PHE A 53 4.12 1.67 10.61
CA PHE A 53 2.84 1.04 10.88
C PHE A 53 2.07 0.74 9.59
N ILE A 54 1.93 1.75 8.71
CA ILE A 54 1.05 1.68 7.54
C ILE A 54 1.65 0.85 6.40
N LEU A 55 2.93 1.04 6.06
CA LEU A 55 3.49 0.43 4.85
C LEU A 55 3.53 -1.11 4.88
N PRO A 56 3.91 -1.79 5.98
CA PRO A 56 3.91 -3.26 6.01
C PRO A 56 2.50 -3.85 5.89
N ILE A 57 1.51 -3.18 6.51
CA ILE A 57 0.10 -3.58 6.45
C ILE A 57 -0.46 -3.32 5.04
N GLY A 58 -0.21 -2.14 4.50
CA GLY A 58 -0.66 -1.71 3.17
C GLY A 58 -0.13 -2.62 2.07
N ALA A 59 1.17 -2.94 2.10
CA ALA A 59 1.79 -3.79 1.09
C ALA A 59 1.15 -5.19 0.97
N THR A 60 0.41 -5.64 1.99
CA THR A 60 -0.31 -6.93 2.00
C THR A 60 -1.80 -6.75 1.77
N ILE A 61 -2.44 -5.79 2.45
CA ILE A 61 -3.90 -5.67 2.49
C ILE A 61 -4.45 -4.69 1.45
N ASN A 62 -3.72 -3.61 1.18
CA ASN A 62 -4.17 -2.51 0.33
C ASN A 62 -3.78 -2.73 -1.14
N MET A 63 -4.48 -3.65 -1.78
CA MET A 63 -4.22 -4.05 -3.17
C MET A 63 -5.24 -3.48 -4.18
N ASP A 64 -5.37 -2.16 -4.26
CA ASP A 64 -6.33 -1.46 -5.14
C ASP A 64 -6.22 -1.88 -6.62
N GLY A 65 -4.99 -1.96 -7.14
CA GLY A 65 -4.72 -2.37 -8.51
C GLY A 65 -5.10 -3.83 -8.77
N THR A 66 -4.93 -4.70 -7.77
CA THR A 66 -5.34 -6.11 -7.84
C THR A 66 -6.86 -6.22 -7.87
N ALA A 67 -7.56 -5.52 -6.98
CA ALA A 67 -9.03 -5.49 -6.96
C ALA A 67 -9.61 -4.97 -8.28
N LEU A 68 -9.02 -3.90 -8.85
CA LEU A 68 -9.45 -3.36 -10.14
C LEU A 68 -9.26 -4.38 -11.26
N TYR A 69 -8.12 -5.05 -11.30
CA TYR A 69 -7.85 -6.10 -12.28
C TYR A 69 -8.83 -7.27 -12.15
N GLU A 70 -9.08 -7.73 -10.93
CA GLU A 70 -10.01 -8.81 -10.61
C GLU A 70 -11.48 -8.46 -10.87
N ALA A 71 -11.85 -7.19 -10.85
CA ALA A 71 -13.18 -6.76 -11.25
C ALA A 71 -13.31 -6.67 -12.78
N VAL A 72 -12.29 -6.13 -13.46
CA VAL A 72 -12.32 -5.91 -14.91
C VAL A 72 -12.16 -7.22 -15.70
N GLY A 73 -11.32 -8.15 -15.24
CA GLY A 73 -11.04 -9.41 -15.94
C GLY A 73 -12.28 -10.29 -16.20
N PRO A 74 -13.10 -10.59 -15.19
CA PRO A 74 -14.33 -11.36 -15.37
C PRO A 74 -15.35 -10.67 -16.27
N ILE A 75 -15.46 -9.33 -16.15
CA ILE A 75 -16.35 -8.55 -17.02
C ILE A 75 -15.86 -8.63 -18.48
N PHE A 76 -14.56 -8.53 -18.70
CA PHE A 76 -13.95 -8.68 -20.02
C PHE A 76 -14.19 -10.08 -20.60
N ILE A 77 -13.99 -11.14 -19.82
CA ILE A 77 -14.25 -12.52 -20.25
C ILE A 77 -15.72 -12.74 -20.58
N ALA A 78 -16.63 -12.21 -19.76
CA ALA A 78 -18.06 -12.29 -20.03
C ALA A 78 -18.44 -11.58 -21.34
N GLN A 79 -17.91 -10.37 -21.57
CA GLN A 79 -18.13 -9.62 -22.81
C GLN A 79 -17.57 -10.33 -24.04
N MET A 80 -16.40 -10.96 -23.94
CA MET A 80 -15.79 -11.69 -25.05
C MET A 80 -16.60 -12.93 -25.45
N ASN A 81 -17.27 -13.57 -24.49
CA ASN A 81 -18.09 -14.76 -24.71
C ASN A 81 -19.57 -14.44 -24.96
N ASP A 82 -19.93 -13.17 -25.17
CA ASP A 82 -21.33 -12.71 -25.29
C ASP A 82 -22.22 -13.17 -24.10
N ILE A 83 -21.65 -13.28 -22.90
CA ILE A 83 -22.36 -13.63 -21.67
C ILE A 83 -22.84 -12.35 -21.01
N GLU A 84 -24.16 -12.18 -20.92
CA GLU A 84 -24.75 -11.07 -20.17
C GLU A 84 -24.63 -11.31 -18.66
N LEU A 85 -23.96 -10.37 -17.97
CA LEU A 85 -23.88 -10.37 -16.52
C LEU A 85 -25.11 -9.69 -15.92
N SER A 86 -25.79 -10.41 -15.03
CA SER A 86 -26.84 -9.82 -14.20
C SER A 86 -26.25 -8.82 -13.19
N PHE A 87 -27.08 -7.90 -12.71
CA PHE A 87 -26.68 -6.97 -11.64
C PHE A 87 -26.16 -7.71 -10.39
N GLY A 88 -26.78 -8.84 -10.04
CA GLY A 88 -26.33 -9.68 -8.93
C GLY A 88 -24.91 -10.24 -9.13
N GLN A 89 -24.56 -10.68 -10.35
CA GLN A 89 -23.21 -11.15 -10.67
C GLN A 89 -22.18 -10.01 -10.60
N ILE A 90 -22.53 -8.80 -11.02
CA ILE A 90 -21.63 -7.63 -10.90
C ILE A 90 -21.34 -7.34 -9.42
N VAL A 91 -22.36 -7.40 -8.55
CA VAL A 91 -22.17 -7.23 -7.10
C VAL A 91 -21.28 -8.34 -6.53
N ILE A 92 -21.50 -9.60 -6.94
CA ILE A 92 -20.67 -10.72 -6.51
C ILE A 92 -19.22 -10.51 -6.95
N ILE A 93 -18.96 -10.16 -8.22
CA ILE A 93 -17.61 -9.87 -8.75
C ILE A 93 -16.95 -8.77 -7.92
N SER A 94 -17.65 -7.67 -7.63
CA SER A 94 -17.10 -6.58 -6.83
C SER A 94 -16.70 -7.02 -5.42
N LEU A 95 -17.54 -7.82 -4.77
CA LEU A 95 -17.27 -8.31 -3.42
C LEU A 95 -16.13 -9.33 -3.42
N THR A 96 -16.18 -10.32 -4.32
CA THR A 96 -15.18 -11.37 -4.38
C THR A 96 -13.82 -10.84 -4.84
N ALA A 97 -13.76 -9.89 -5.77
CA ALA A 97 -12.52 -9.19 -6.13
C ALA A 97 -11.93 -8.40 -4.95
N THR A 98 -12.77 -7.73 -4.15
CA THR A 98 -12.27 -7.02 -2.96
C THR A 98 -11.73 -7.99 -1.90
N CYS A 99 -12.41 -9.12 -1.69
CA CYS A 99 -11.93 -10.14 -0.75
C CYS A 99 -10.67 -10.83 -1.26
N ALA A 100 -10.60 -11.14 -2.55
CA ALA A 100 -9.49 -11.82 -3.18
C ALA A 100 -8.24 -10.94 -3.25
N SER A 101 -8.39 -9.63 -3.48
CA SER A 101 -7.26 -8.69 -3.46
C SER A 101 -6.57 -8.61 -2.09
N ILE A 102 -7.31 -8.75 -0.99
CA ILE A 102 -6.73 -8.81 0.37
C ILE A 102 -5.93 -10.11 0.58
N GLY A 103 -6.38 -11.20 -0.03
CA GLY A 103 -5.76 -12.53 0.08
C GLY A 103 -4.62 -12.77 -0.92
N ALA A 104 -4.42 -11.88 -1.89
CA ALA A 104 -3.38 -12.03 -2.89
C ALA A 104 -2.00 -11.77 -2.26
N ALA A 105 -1.04 -12.65 -2.57
CA ALA A 105 0.33 -12.45 -2.12
C ALA A 105 1.00 -11.28 -2.86
N SER A 106 1.84 -10.51 -2.17
CA SER A 106 2.54 -9.32 -2.71
C SER A 106 3.78 -9.69 -3.57
N ILE A 107 3.61 -10.69 -4.43
CA ILE A 107 4.62 -11.24 -5.34
C ILE A 107 4.11 -11.19 -6.78
N PRO A 108 5.01 -11.22 -7.78
CA PRO A 108 4.60 -11.15 -9.18
C PRO A 108 3.65 -12.29 -9.56
N SER A 109 2.69 -11.99 -10.43
CA SER A 109 1.73 -12.95 -11.00
C SER A 109 0.78 -13.64 -10.02
N ALA A 110 0.74 -13.24 -8.73
CA ALA A 110 -0.20 -13.79 -7.75
C ALA A 110 -1.68 -13.56 -8.12
N GLY A 111 -1.98 -12.45 -8.83
CA GLY A 111 -3.33 -12.05 -9.21
C GLY A 111 -4.05 -12.99 -10.18
N LEU A 112 -3.34 -13.90 -10.85
CA LEU A 112 -3.96 -14.87 -11.77
C LEU A 112 -4.68 -16.00 -11.04
N ILE A 113 -4.17 -16.42 -9.88
CA ILE A 113 -4.79 -17.49 -9.08
C ILE A 113 -6.09 -16.98 -8.47
N THR A 114 -6.07 -15.74 -7.95
CA THR A 114 -7.24 -15.09 -7.37
C THR A 114 -8.28 -14.73 -8.42
N MET A 115 -7.88 -14.38 -9.65
CA MET A 115 -8.78 -14.22 -10.80
C MET A 115 -9.62 -15.48 -11.08
N LEU A 116 -9.02 -16.68 -11.01
CA LEU A 116 -9.77 -17.94 -11.16
C LEU A 116 -10.86 -18.10 -10.09
N MET A 117 -10.57 -17.68 -8.86
CA MET A 117 -11.55 -17.69 -7.76
C MET A 117 -12.74 -16.76 -8.07
N VAL A 118 -12.47 -15.58 -8.61
CA VAL A 118 -13.54 -14.62 -8.98
C VAL A 118 -14.37 -15.16 -10.14
N LEU A 119 -13.75 -15.69 -11.20
CA LEU A 119 -14.46 -16.28 -12.35
C LEU A 119 -15.39 -17.43 -11.92
N THR A 120 -14.86 -18.35 -11.09
CA THR A 120 -15.64 -19.49 -10.59
C THR A 120 -16.79 -19.06 -9.68
N SER A 121 -16.65 -17.97 -8.92
CA SER A 121 -17.71 -17.45 -8.04
C SER A 121 -18.98 -17.01 -8.77
N VAL A 122 -18.86 -16.63 -10.05
CA VAL A 122 -19.99 -16.21 -10.90
C VAL A 122 -20.29 -17.18 -12.03
N GLY A 123 -19.58 -18.33 -12.08
CA GLY A 123 -19.79 -19.39 -13.07
C GLY A 123 -19.31 -19.06 -14.48
N LEU A 124 -18.32 -18.16 -14.62
CA LEU A 124 -17.73 -17.82 -15.92
C LEU A 124 -16.69 -18.86 -16.36
N PRO A 125 -16.50 -19.06 -17.68
CA PRO A 125 -15.51 -19.98 -18.22
C PRO A 125 -14.10 -19.58 -17.79
N THR A 126 -13.34 -20.53 -17.24
CA THR A 126 -11.98 -20.30 -16.75
C THR A 126 -10.91 -20.50 -17.84
N ASP A 127 -11.25 -21.17 -18.93
CA ASP A 127 -10.31 -21.50 -20.01
C ASP A 127 -9.78 -20.23 -20.72
N ASP A 128 -10.59 -19.16 -20.71
CA ASP A 128 -10.27 -17.87 -21.31
C ASP A 128 -9.29 -17.02 -20.49
N ILE A 129 -8.91 -17.46 -19.28
CA ILE A 129 -7.88 -16.77 -18.48
C ILE A 129 -6.53 -16.69 -19.21
N SER A 130 -6.29 -17.62 -20.13
CA SER A 130 -5.11 -17.67 -20.98
C SER A 130 -4.90 -16.39 -21.81
N LEU A 131 -5.99 -15.70 -22.17
CA LEU A 131 -5.94 -14.42 -22.89
C LEU A 131 -5.42 -13.29 -21.99
N ILE A 132 -5.84 -13.28 -20.73
CA ILE A 132 -5.36 -12.31 -19.74
C ILE A 132 -3.90 -12.60 -19.37
N LEU A 133 -3.55 -13.87 -19.22
CA LEU A 133 -2.18 -14.32 -18.95
C LEU A 133 -1.17 -13.76 -19.96
N ALA A 134 -1.54 -13.68 -21.25
CA ALA A 134 -0.68 -13.16 -22.31
C ALA A 134 -0.24 -11.69 -22.09
N VAL A 135 -1.08 -10.89 -21.40
CA VAL A 135 -0.81 -9.48 -21.10
C VAL A 135 -0.50 -9.22 -19.62
N ASP A 136 -0.70 -10.21 -18.75
CA ASP A 136 -0.56 -10.07 -17.29
C ASP A 136 0.84 -9.61 -16.90
N TRP A 137 1.89 -10.01 -17.60
CA TRP A 137 3.25 -9.54 -17.31
C TRP A 137 3.33 -8.00 -17.29
N PHE A 138 2.65 -7.31 -18.22
CA PHE A 138 2.66 -5.84 -18.27
C PHE A 138 1.68 -5.24 -17.26
N LEU A 139 0.47 -5.81 -17.18
CA LEU A 139 -0.57 -5.33 -16.27
C LEU A 139 -0.14 -5.45 -14.80
N ASP A 140 0.51 -6.56 -14.43
CA ASP A 140 1.00 -6.82 -13.08
C ASP A 140 1.89 -5.69 -12.56
N ARG A 141 2.82 -5.23 -13.39
CA ARG A 141 3.73 -4.11 -13.08
C ARG A 141 2.97 -2.80 -12.82
N ILE A 142 1.91 -2.54 -13.59
CA ILE A 142 1.04 -1.38 -13.38
C ILE A 142 0.27 -1.54 -12.06
N ARG A 143 -0.31 -2.71 -11.79
CA ARG A 143 -1.04 -2.99 -10.55
C ARG A 143 -0.14 -2.76 -9.34
N THR A 144 1.08 -3.29 -9.37
CA THR A 144 2.06 -3.10 -8.29
C THR A 144 2.33 -1.62 -8.04
N ALA A 145 2.57 -0.84 -9.10
CA ALA A 145 2.83 0.60 -8.96
C ALA A 145 1.62 1.33 -8.35
N ILE A 146 0.39 0.96 -8.72
CA ILE A 146 -0.83 1.53 -8.14
C ILE A 146 -0.99 1.15 -6.67
N ASN A 147 -0.72 -0.10 -6.29
CA ASN A 147 -0.78 -0.54 -4.89
C ASN A 147 0.20 0.28 -4.02
N VAL A 148 1.46 0.41 -4.47
CA VAL A 148 2.48 1.22 -3.77
C VAL A 148 2.09 2.70 -3.69
N LEU A 149 1.46 3.24 -4.73
CA LEU A 149 0.94 4.60 -4.71
C LEU A 149 -0.19 4.76 -3.69
N GLY A 150 -1.10 3.79 -3.61
CA GLY A 150 -2.18 3.72 -2.63
C GLY A 150 -1.64 3.75 -1.20
N ASP A 151 -0.67 2.90 -0.90
CA ASP A 151 0.00 2.84 0.41
C ASP A 151 0.64 4.18 0.79
N SER A 152 1.28 4.83 -0.20
CA SER A 152 1.92 6.13 -0.02
C SER A 152 0.92 7.24 0.30
N TYR A 153 -0.23 7.24 -0.38
CA TYR A 153 -1.32 8.14 -0.05
C TYR A 153 -1.95 7.82 1.31
N GLY A 154 -2.13 6.54 1.64
CA GLY A 154 -2.65 6.07 2.91
C GLY A 154 -1.79 6.57 4.08
N ALA A 155 -0.48 6.35 4.02
CA ALA A 155 0.46 6.82 5.03
C ALA A 155 0.41 8.35 5.18
N ALA A 156 0.35 9.10 4.08
CA ALA A 156 0.27 10.56 4.13
C ALA A 156 -1.07 11.10 4.68
N ILE A 157 -2.18 10.39 4.45
CA ILE A 157 -3.48 10.74 5.03
C ILE A 157 -3.49 10.44 6.52
N VAL A 158 -3.02 9.26 6.93
CA VAL A 158 -2.96 8.87 8.35
C VAL A 158 -2.05 9.82 9.13
N ALA A 159 -0.88 10.17 8.59
CA ALA A 159 0.01 11.13 9.22
C ALA A 159 -0.62 12.53 9.38
N HIS A 160 -1.50 12.92 8.44
CA HIS A 160 -2.22 14.18 8.55
C HIS A 160 -3.32 14.12 9.63
N LEU A 161 -4.05 13.02 9.71
CA LEU A 161 -5.15 12.84 10.66
C LEU A 161 -4.64 12.60 12.10
N SER A 162 -3.53 11.90 12.28
CA SER A 162 -2.92 11.61 13.59
C SER A 162 -1.95 12.70 14.08
N LYS A 163 -1.98 13.91 13.51
CA LYS A 163 -1.02 14.97 13.85
C LYS A 163 -1.01 15.31 15.35
N GLU A 164 -2.18 15.37 15.98
CA GLU A 164 -2.31 15.67 17.42
C GLU A 164 -1.70 14.56 18.29
N GLU A 165 -1.95 13.29 17.95
CA GLU A 165 -1.38 12.13 18.64
C GLU A 165 0.15 12.10 18.53
N LEU A 166 0.68 12.43 17.34
CA LEU A 166 2.12 12.46 17.08
C LEU A 166 2.82 13.57 17.89
N MET A 167 2.22 14.76 17.95
CA MET A 167 2.72 15.88 18.75
C MET A 167 2.64 15.57 20.25
N GLY A 168 1.53 15.00 20.73
CA GLY A 168 1.38 14.60 22.14
C GLY A 168 2.39 13.54 22.57
N ALA A 169 2.68 12.57 21.69
CA ALA A 169 3.70 11.55 21.95
C ALA A 169 5.13 12.14 22.00
N GLU A 170 5.42 13.18 21.22
CA GLU A 170 6.72 13.88 21.30
C GLU A 170 6.89 14.63 22.63
N VAL A 171 5.86 15.36 23.07
CA VAL A 171 5.88 16.08 24.35
C VAL A 171 6.10 15.12 25.52
N HIS A 172 5.39 13.99 25.55
CA HIS A 172 5.57 12.99 26.61
C HIS A 172 6.96 12.33 26.60
N ALA A 173 7.54 12.09 25.42
CA ALA A 173 8.88 11.55 25.31
C ALA A 173 9.93 12.54 25.83
N THR A 174 9.80 13.83 25.49
CA THR A 174 10.71 14.88 25.98
C THR A 174 10.57 15.10 27.48
N ASP A 175 9.35 15.08 28.03
CA ASP A 175 9.12 15.20 29.47
C ASP A 175 9.74 14.01 30.24
N GLN A 176 9.64 12.79 29.71
CA GLN A 176 10.30 11.63 30.30
C GLN A 176 11.83 11.73 30.23
N GLU A 177 12.39 12.20 29.11
CA GLU A 177 13.84 12.38 28.96
C GLU A 177 14.38 13.46 29.91
N LEU A 178 13.64 14.56 30.11
CA LEU A 178 13.95 15.59 31.10
C LEU A 178 13.89 15.06 32.54
N VAL A 179 12.88 14.27 32.89
CA VAL A 179 12.79 13.63 34.22
C VAL A 179 13.97 12.68 34.46
N VAL A 180 14.40 11.92 33.44
CA VAL A 180 15.57 11.04 33.56
C VAL A 180 16.88 11.83 33.73
N ILE A 181 17.03 12.98 33.06
CA ILE A 181 18.21 13.86 33.22
C ILE A 181 18.23 14.51 34.61
N GLU A 182 17.08 14.90 35.17
CA GLU A 182 16.99 15.42 36.54
C GLU A 182 17.32 14.37 37.62
N GLU A 183 17.09 13.08 37.33
CA GLU A 183 17.38 11.97 38.25
C GLU A 183 18.84 11.44 38.18
N GLU A 184 19.63 11.78 37.14
CA GLU A 184 21.07 11.49 37.12
C GLU A 184 21.87 12.61 37.82
N PRO A 185 22.47 12.37 39.02
CA PRO A 185 23.31 13.38 39.65
C PRO A 185 24.60 13.54 38.86
N GLU A 186 25.03 14.79 38.62
CA GLU A 186 26.37 15.13 38.13
C GLU A 186 27.42 14.33 38.92
N LYS A 187 28.01 13.30 38.29
CA LYS A 187 29.24 12.71 38.81
C LYS A 187 30.34 13.75 38.67
N SER A 188 30.53 14.49 39.76
CA SER A 188 31.66 15.36 40.07
C SER A 188 32.94 14.87 39.38
N ASN A 189 33.36 15.65 38.39
CA ASN A 189 34.65 15.57 37.75
C ASN A 189 35.70 15.97 38.82
N GLY A 190 36.24 14.97 39.52
CA GLY A 190 37.09 15.16 40.69
C GLY A 190 38.24 14.18 40.71
N ASP A 191 39.08 14.18 39.67
CA ASP A 191 40.44 13.65 39.75
C ASP A 191 41.40 14.68 39.13
N ALA A 192 41.77 15.66 39.96
CA ALA A 192 42.95 16.49 39.78
C ALA A 192 43.90 16.24 40.97
N ASN A 193 45.12 15.78 40.66
CA ASN A 193 46.31 15.70 41.51
C ASN A 193 46.21 14.70 42.69
N VAL A 194 47.04 13.66 42.81
CA VAL A 194 48.49 13.59 43.04
C VAL A 194 48.91 12.12 42.97
#